data_AF-A0A352NN62-F1
#
_entry.id   AF-A0A352NN62-F1
#
_cell.length_a   1.000
_cell.length_b   1.000
_cell.length_c   1.000
_cell.angle_alpha   90.00
_cell.angle_beta   90.00
_cell.angle_gamma   90.00
#
_symmetry.space_group_name_H-M   'P 1'
#
loop_
_entity.id
_entity.type
_entity.pdbx_description
1 polymer ?
#
loop_
_entity_poly.entity_id
_entity_poly.type
_entity_poly.pdbx_seq_one_letter_code
_entity_poly.pdbx_strand_id
1 'polypeptide(L)'
;MLPYKFKAIITLVKKELVDLAHELQSLVPLHICGKTHKIVDQMTDTGADVISIDKCDLGLAREKVAGRALILGNIDPADEMLFGPAERIHSACIEAIDTMKGYSYRVLSRCKPA
;
A
#
# COMPACT_ATOMS: atom_id res chain seq x y z
N MET A 1 -4.00 12.67 3.24
CA MET A 1 -4.12 13.55 2.05
C MET A 1 -5.58 13.69 1.62
N LEU A 2 -6.02 14.83 1.09
CA LEU A 2 -7.38 15.00 0.55
C LEU A 2 -7.46 14.43 -0.89
N PRO A 3 -8.57 13.76 -1.28
CA PRO A 3 -8.71 13.11 -2.59
C PRO A 3 -8.38 14.00 -3.79
N TYR A 4 -8.85 15.26 -3.80
CA TYR A 4 -8.60 16.17 -4.93
C TYR A 4 -7.12 16.52 -5.11
N LYS A 5 -6.35 16.65 -4.01
CA LYS A 5 -4.90 16.87 -4.07
C LYS A 5 -4.17 15.63 -4.58
N PHE A 6 -4.65 14.46 -4.19
CA PHE A 6 -4.08 13.21 -4.67
C PHE A 6 -4.28 13.04 -6.18
N LYS A 7 -5.49 13.31 -6.69
CA LYS A 7 -5.79 13.25 -8.12
C LYS A 7 -4.86 14.15 -8.95
N ALA A 8 -4.50 15.33 -8.45
CA ALA A 8 -3.55 16.22 -9.10
C ALA A 8 -2.11 15.63 -9.17
N ILE A 9 -1.67 14.93 -8.12
CA ILE A 9 -0.36 14.26 -8.06
C ILE A 9 -0.33 12.97 -8.89
N ILE A 10 -1.39 12.17 -8.86
CA ILE A 10 -1.52 10.95 -9.66
C ILE A 10 -1.58 11.25 -11.16
N THR A 11 -2.10 12.42 -11.54
CA THR A 11 -2.08 12.83 -12.96
C THR A 11 -0.63 12.98 -13.46
N LEU A 12 0.34 13.18 -12.55
CA LEU A 12 1.78 13.17 -12.84
C LEU A 12 2.39 11.76 -12.76
N VAL A 13 1.97 10.92 -11.80
CA VAL A 13 2.27 9.47 -11.76
C VAL A 13 1.27 8.74 -12.65
N LYS A 14 1.29 9.04 -13.95
CA LYS A 14 0.38 8.42 -14.90
C LYS A 14 0.51 6.90 -14.87
N LYS A 15 -0.60 6.23 -15.18
CA LYS A 15 -0.64 4.80 -15.51
C LYS A 15 0.46 4.40 -16.51
N GLU A 16 0.86 5.30 -17.41
CA GLU A 16 2.00 5.15 -18.33
C GLU A 16 3.31 4.71 -17.64
N LEU A 17 3.63 5.20 -16.43
CA LEU A 17 4.85 4.80 -15.72
C LEU A 17 4.74 3.38 -15.16
N VAL A 18 3.54 3.04 -14.66
CA VAL A 18 3.24 1.69 -14.19
C VAL A 18 3.25 0.71 -15.35
N ASP A 19 2.60 1.07 -16.46
CA ASP A 19 2.56 0.29 -17.70
C ASP A 19 3.97 0.08 -18.25
N LEU A 20 4.81 1.12 -18.30
CA LEU A 20 6.22 1.01 -18.72
C LEU A 20 7.03 0.10 -17.80
N ALA A 21 6.86 0.23 -16.48
CA ALA A 21 7.53 -0.66 -15.53
C ALA A 21 7.10 -2.12 -15.74
N HIS A 22 5.81 -2.36 -16.01
CA HIS A 22 5.29 -3.68 -16.34
C HIS A 22 5.80 -4.21 -17.69
N GLU A 23 6.01 -3.35 -18.69
CA GLU A 23 6.68 -3.70 -19.96
C GLU A 23 8.12 -4.15 -19.74
N LEU A 24 8.81 -3.53 -18.78
CA LEU A 24 10.15 -3.91 -18.32
C LEU A 24 10.14 -5.09 -17.32
N GLN A 25 8.99 -5.75 -17.13
CA GLN A 25 8.81 -6.87 -16.20
C GLN A 25 9.17 -6.54 -14.75
N SER A 26 9.03 -5.27 -14.35
CA SER A 26 9.29 -4.79 -12.98
C SER A 26 7.98 -4.57 -12.22
N LEU A 27 8.04 -4.68 -10.89
CA LEU A 27 6.92 -4.37 -10.00
C LEU A 27 7.00 -2.93 -9.52
N VAL A 28 5.84 -2.30 -9.32
CA VAL A 28 5.74 -0.91 -8.86
C VAL A 28 5.12 -0.83 -7.46
N PRO A 29 5.93 -0.53 -6.43
CA PRO A 29 5.41 -0.13 -5.14
C PRO A 29 5.05 1.36 -5.14
N LEU A 30 3.84 1.68 -4.69
CA LEU A 30 3.40 3.06 -4.44
C LEU A 30 3.31 3.32 -2.94
N HIS A 31 4.14 4.25 -2.45
CA HIS A 31 4.12 4.71 -1.06
C HIS A 31 3.68 6.17 -0.98
N ILE A 32 2.81 6.46 -0.01
CA ILE A 32 2.40 7.82 0.33
C ILE A 32 2.37 7.93 1.85
N CYS A 33 3.23 8.77 2.42
CA CYS A 33 3.30 8.95 3.85
C CYS A 33 2.03 9.60 4.43
N GLY A 34 1.73 9.24 5.68
CA GLY A 34 0.70 9.84 6.51
C GLY A 34 -0.70 9.23 6.31
N LYS A 35 -1.74 9.99 6.66
CA LYS A 35 -3.12 9.46 6.68
C LYS A 35 -3.66 9.23 5.26
N THR A 36 -3.64 7.97 4.81
CA THR A 36 -4.04 7.55 3.44
C THR A 36 -5.43 6.92 3.35
N HIS A 37 -6.14 6.67 4.46
CA HIS A 37 -7.50 6.09 4.51
C HIS A 37 -8.46 6.55 3.39
N LYS A 38 -8.43 7.83 3.03
CA LYS A 38 -9.34 8.45 2.04
C LYS A 38 -8.94 8.23 0.58
N ILE A 39 -7.77 7.66 0.32
CA ILE A 39 -7.19 7.55 -1.03
C ILE A 39 -6.63 6.16 -1.35
N VAL A 40 -6.75 5.17 -0.47
CA VAL A 40 -6.23 3.80 -0.70
C VAL A 40 -6.81 3.18 -1.99
N ASP A 41 -8.10 3.41 -2.24
CA ASP A 41 -8.79 3.03 -3.46
C ASP A 41 -8.13 3.65 -4.71
N GLN A 42 -7.95 4.97 -4.70
CA GLN A 42 -7.30 5.71 -5.78
C GLN A 42 -5.83 5.31 -5.96
N MET A 43 -5.13 4.99 -4.86
CA MET A 43 -3.76 4.48 -4.92
C MET A 43 -3.73 3.14 -5.65
N THR A 44 -4.68 2.27 -5.36
CA THR A 44 -4.82 0.97 -6.03
C THR A 44 -5.20 1.14 -7.50
N ASP A 45 -6.01 2.14 -7.84
CA ASP A 45 -6.44 2.42 -9.21
C ASP A 45 -5.30 2.90 -10.13
N THR A 46 -4.13 3.24 -9.58
CA THR A 46 -2.92 3.53 -10.39
C THR A 46 -2.41 2.31 -11.14
N GLY A 47 -2.77 1.10 -10.70
CA GLY A 47 -2.20 -0.16 -11.20
C GLY A 47 -0.91 -0.58 -10.48
N ALA A 48 -0.50 0.13 -9.42
CA ALA A 48 0.63 -0.28 -8.60
C ALA A 48 0.43 -1.69 -8.02
N ASP A 49 1.49 -2.49 -8.05
CA ASP A 49 1.47 -3.88 -7.58
C ASP A 49 1.48 -3.98 -6.06
N VAL A 50 2.06 -2.98 -5.39
CA VAL A 50 2.15 -2.90 -3.93
C VAL A 50 1.67 -1.52 -3.46
N ILE A 51 0.71 -1.51 -2.55
CA ILE A 51 0.20 -0.33 -1.87
C ILE A 51 0.86 -0.25 -0.50
N SER A 52 1.86 0.64 -0.38
CA SER A 52 2.63 0.85 0.83
C SER A 52 2.01 1.96 1.67
N ILE A 53 1.60 1.62 2.90
CA ILE A 53 0.88 2.47 3.84
C ILE A 53 1.57 2.49 5.21
N ASP A 54 1.51 3.63 5.88
CA ASP A 54 1.94 3.82 7.27
C ASP A 54 0.72 4.11 8.17
N LYS A 55 0.24 5.35 8.29
CA LYS A 55 -0.85 5.77 9.19
C LYS A 55 -2.23 5.47 8.59
N CYS A 56 -2.53 4.20 8.37
CA CYS A 56 -3.78 3.71 7.80
C CYS A 56 -4.30 2.47 8.53
N ASP A 57 -5.61 2.44 8.80
CA ASP A 57 -6.29 1.22 9.25
C ASP A 57 -6.14 0.11 8.20
N LEU A 58 -5.59 -1.03 8.64
CA LEU A 58 -5.23 -2.12 7.75
C LEU A 58 -6.46 -2.91 7.28
N GLY A 59 -7.54 -2.97 8.08
CA GLY A 59 -8.81 -3.58 7.69
C GLY A 59 -9.50 -2.80 6.56
N LEU A 60 -9.54 -1.48 6.68
CA LEU A 60 -10.02 -0.57 5.64
C LEU A 60 -9.15 -0.65 4.39
N ALA A 61 -7.82 -0.74 4.55
CA ALA A 61 -6.93 -0.91 3.41
C ALA A 61 -7.20 -2.24 2.70
N ARG A 62 -7.33 -3.33 3.45
CA ARG A 62 -7.70 -4.66 2.95
C ARG A 62 -9.00 -4.61 2.14
N GLU A 63 -10.04 -3.96 2.66
CA GLU A 63 -11.33 -3.81 1.98
C GLU A 63 -11.19 -3.01 0.67
N LYS A 64 -10.51 -1.86 0.71
CA LYS A 64 -10.40 -0.95 -0.45
C LYS A 64 -9.49 -1.48 -1.56
N VAL A 65 -8.39 -2.14 -1.19
CA VAL A 65 -7.49 -2.76 -2.16
C VAL A 65 -8.16 -3.99 -2.77
N ALA A 66 -8.94 -4.74 -1.98
CA ALA A 66 -9.75 -5.87 -2.44
C ALA A 66 -8.96 -6.92 -3.25
N GLY A 67 -7.71 -7.20 -2.85
CA GLY A 67 -6.85 -8.19 -3.49
C GLY A 67 -6.28 -7.76 -4.85
N ARG A 68 -6.51 -6.52 -5.31
CA ARG A 68 -5.97 -6.01 -6.58
C ARG A 68 -4.47 -5.70 -6.52
N ALA A 69 -3.93 -5.55 -5.32
CA ALA A 69 -2.52 -5.30 -5.06
C ALA A 69 -2.09 -5.94 -3.72
N LEU A 70 -0.78 -6.10 -3.55
CA LEU A 70 -0.17 -6.34 -2.25
C LEU A 70 -0.38 -5.12 -1.35
N ILE A 71 -0.49 -5.36 -0.06
CA ILE A 71 -0.49 -4.30 0.95
C ILE A 71 0.79 -4.45 1.76
N LEU A 72 1.58 -3.38 1.83
CA LEU A 72 2.79 -3.29 2.63
C LEU A 72 2.57 -2.24 3.72
N GLY A 73 2.77 -2.58 4.98
CA GLY A 73 2.43 -1.69 6.10
C GLY A 73 1.87 -2.46 7.29
N ASN A 74 1.32 -1.80 8.31
CA ASN A 74 0.96 -0.38 8.42
C ASN A 74 1.59 0.29 9.67
N ILE A 75 2.79 -0.14 10.06
CA ILE A 75 3.41 0.30 11.30
C ILE A 75 3.84 1.77 11.17
N ASP A 76 3.51 2.59 12.17
CA ASP A 76 3.81 4.02 12.17
C ASP A 76 5.32 4.26 12.37
N PRO A 77 6.04 4.84 11.39
CA PRO A 77 7.48 4.99 11.47
C PRO A 77 7.92 5.99 12.55
N ALA A 78 7.06 6.91 12.95
CA ALA A 78 7.39 7.92 13.96
C ALA A 78 6.90 7.47 15.35
N ASP A 79 5.60 7.30 15.50
CA ASP A 79 4.98 7.14 16.82
C ASP A 79 5.21 5.72 17.38
N GLU A 80 5.31 4.70 16.51
CA GLU A 80 5.57 3.32 16.93
C GLU A 80 7.04 2.94 16.81
N MET A 81 7.69 3.20 15.67
CA MET A 81 9.07 2.74 15.45
C MET A 81 10.13 3.64 16.08
N LEU A 82 10.04 4.96 15.90
CA LEU A 82 11.10 5.88 16.34
C LEU A 82 10.97 6.25 17.82
N PHE A 83 9.75 6.54 18.28
CA PHE A 83 9.50 7.03 19.64
C PHE A 83 8.76 6.01 20.52
N GLY A 84 8.27 4.92 19.94
CA GLY A 84 7.49 3.90 20.65
C GLY A 84 8.36 2.87 21.36
N PRO A 85 7.82 2.21 22.40
CA PRO A 85 8.49 1.09 23.05
C PRO A 85 8.47 -0.16 22.16
N ALA A 86 9.46 -1.03 22.30
CA ALA A 86 9.59 -2.25 21.49
C ALA A 86 8.34 -3.17 21.58
N GLU A 87 7.71 -3.20 22.75
CA GLU A 87 6.48 -3.96 23.02
C GLU A 87 5.31 -3.47 22.17
N ARG A 88 5.25 -2.15 21.89
CA ARG A 88 4.21 -1.58 21.02
C ARG A 88 4.42 -2.02 19.57
N ILE A 89 5.65 -1.99 19.08
CA ILE A 89 6.00 -2.46 17.73
C ILE A 89 5.61 -3.94 17.58
N HIS A 90 5.99 -4.77 18.55
CA HIS A 90 5.67 -6.20 18.53
C HIS A 90 4.16 -6.45 18.50
N SER A 91 3.39 -5.72 19.34
CA SER A 91 1.93 -5.83 19.37
C SER A 91 1.30 -5.40 18.05
N ALA A 92 1.75 -4.29 17.47
CA ALA A 92 1.26 -3.79 16.18
C ALA A 92 1.56 -4.78 15.03
N CYS A 93 2.72 -5.44 15.04
CA CYS A 93 3.04 -6.51 14.08
C CYS A 93 2.09 -7.71 14.20
N ILE A 94 1.76 -8.15 15.41
CA ILE A 94 0.81 -9.24 15.64
C ILE A 94 -0.59 -8.86 15.15
N GLU A 95 -1.07 -7.66 15.52
CA GLU A 95 -2.36 -7.12 15.08
C GLU A 95 -2.44 -7.08 13.54
N ALA A 96 -1.36 -6.65 12.88
CA ALA A 96 -1.29 -6.59 11.42
C ALA A 96 -1.35 -8.00 10.79
N ILE A 97 -0.59 -8.96 11.30
CA ILE A 97 -0.62 -10.36 10.84
C ILE A 97 -2.04 -10.94 10.98
N ASP A 98 -2.67 -10.76 12.13
CA ASP A 98 -4.02 -11.25 12.40
C ASP A 98 -5.06 -10.62 11.48
N THR A 99 -4.99 -9.29 11.29
CA THR A 99 -5.87 -8.54 10.38
C THR A 99 -5.75 -9.01 8.93
N MET A 100 -4.55 -9.44 8.53
CA MET A 100 -4.26 -9.87 7.15
C MET A 100 -4.44 -11.37 6.92
N LYS A 101 -4.83 -12.15 7.94
CA LYS A 101 -5.12 -13.59 7.77
C LYS A 101 -6.12 -13.83 6.63
N GLY A 102 -5.75 -14.73 5.72
CA GLY A 102 -6.55 -15.09 4.56
C GLY A 102 -6.66 -13.99 3.48
N TYR A 103 -5.90 -12.90 3.57
CA TYR A 103 -5.82 -11.94 2.48
C TYR A 103 -5.05 -12.55 1.31
N SER A 104 -5.74 -12.73 0.19
CA SER A 104 -5.14 -13.12 -1.09
C SER A 104 -5.05 -11.90 -1.99
N TYR A 105 -3.91 -11.72 -2.63
CA TYR A 105 -3.71 -10.68 -3.63
C TYR A 105 -3.37 -11.29 -4.98
N ARG A 106 -3.64 -10.54 -6.04
CA ARG A 106 -3.21 -10.86 -7.39
C ARG A 106 -2.22 -9.79 -7.84
N VAL A 107 -0.93 -10.07 -7.70
CA VAL A 107 0.04 -9.36 -8.54
C VAL A 107 -0.21 -9.85 -9.95
N LEU A 108 -0.50 -8.94 -10.88
CA LEU A 108 -0.61 -9.27 -12.28
C LEU A 108 0.78 -9.72 -12.73
N SER A 109 1.06 -11.02 -12.62
CA SER A 109 2.34 -11.62 -12.97
C SER A 109 2.59 -11.50 -14.47
N ARG A 110 3.12 -10.35 -14.89
CA ARG A 110 3.86 -10.21 -16.16
C ARG A 110 5.36 -10.47 -15.97
N CYS A 111 5.83 -10.46 -14.72
CA CYS A 111 7.12 -11.01 -14.33
C CYS A 111 6.93 -12.47 -13.93
N LYS A 112 7.54 -13.41 -14.67
CA LYS A 112 7.56 -14.82 -14.27
C LYS A 112 8.34 -14.94 -12.95
N PRO A 113 7.90 -15.76 -11.99
CA PRO A 113 8.78 -16.15 -10.89
C PRO A 113 10.01 -16.86 -11.47
N ALA A 114 11.19 -16.53 -10.94
CA ALA A 114 12.44 -17.22 -11.22
C ALA A 114 12.42 -18.65 -10.67
#